data_AF-A0A5E3XMR6-F1
#
_entry.id   AF-A0A5E3XMR6-F1
#
_cell.length_a   1.000
_cell.length_b   1.000
_cell.length_c   1.000
_cell.angle_alpha   90.00
_cell.angle_beta   90.00
_cell.angle_gamma   90.00
#
_symmetry.space_group_name_H-M   'P 1'
#
loop_
_entity.id
_entity.type
_entity.pdbx_description
1 polymer ?
#
loop_
_entity_poly.entity_id
_entity_poly.type
_entity_poly.pdbx_seq_one_letter_code
_entity_poly.pdbx_strand_id
1 'polypeptide(L)'
;MSSSMRSGDIRSAEDIPTSEINHVAGGHKANLANERTSEESKQHSRAQLDELESSGRVGGASREHTDKKNTNNVLGGFKATINNPNTGDEAKEKARNVLREHDAMEDKYE
;
A
#
# COMPACT_ATOMS: atom_id res chain seq x y z
N MET A 1 3.10 -36.42 -13.60
CA MET A 1 3.46 -36.16 -12.19
C MET A 1 2.33 -35.37 -11.58
N SER A 2 1.48 -36.05 -10.81
CA SER A 2 0.27 -35.46 -10.19
C SER A 2 0.65 -34.41 -9.17
N SER A 3 0.28 -33.15 -9.42
CA SER A 3 0.25 -32.15 -8.36
C SER A 3 -1.13 -32.21 -7.70
N SER A 4 -1.19 -32.99 -6.62
CA SER A 4 -2.35 -33.04 -5.73
C SER A 4 -2.38 -31.74 -4.94
N MET A 5 -3.22 -30.80 -5.39
CA MET A 5 -3.58 -29.61 -4.62
C MET A 5 -4.31 -30.09 -3.36
N ARG A 6 -3.61 -30.09 -2.23
CA ARG A 6 -4.12 -30.50 -0.92
C ARG A 6 -4.89 -29.33 -0.32
N SER A 7 -6.11 -29.60 0.14
CA SER A 7 -6.91 -28.71 0.97
C SER A 7 -6.09 -28.20 2.16
N GLY A 8 -5.72 -26.93 2.13
CA GLY A 8 -4.99 -26.28 3.22
C GLY A 8 -3.82 -25.41 2.78
N ASP A 9 -3.92 -24.77 1.61
CA ASP A 9 -2.92 -23.80 1.12
C ASP A 9 -2.87 -22.57 2.05
N ILE A 10 -2.16 -22.73 3.17
CA ILE A 10 -1.53 -21.63 3.87
C ILE A 10 -0.54 -21.07 2.83
N ARG A 11 -0.90 -19.94 2.23
CA ARG A 11 0.06 -19.17 1.42
C ARG A 11 1.17 -18.77 2.40
N SER A 12 2.32 -19.42 2.32
CA SER A 12 3.48 -19.02 3.10
C SER A 12 3.78 -17.55 2.82
N ALA A 13 4.35 -16.84 3.78
CA ALA A 13 4.66 -15.42 3.65
C ALA A 13 5.44 -15.07 2.38
N GLU A 14 6.16 -16.02 1.76
CA GLU A 14 6.84 -15.83 0.47
C GLU A 14 5.89 -15.73 -0.74
N ASP A 15 4.77 -16.47 -0.75
CA ASP A 15 3.83 -16.53 -1.88
C ASP A 15 2.88 -15.34 -1.97
N ILE A 16 2.82 -14.53 -0.90
CA ILE A 16 1.94 -13.36 -0.87
C ILE A 16 2.58 -12.24 -1.70
N PRO A 17 1.89 -11.69 -2.72
CA PRO A 17 2.42 -10.56 -3.48
C PRO A 17 2.57 -9.34 -2.56
N THR A 18 3.64 -8.57 -2.70
CA THR A 18 3.96 -7.43 -1.81
C THR A 18 2.80 -6.42 -1.70
N SER A 19 2.00 -6.25 -2.76
CA SER A 19 0.80 -5.41 -2.77
C SER A 19 -0.33 -5.90 -1.84
N GLU A 20 -0.39 -7.19 -1.54
CA GLU A 20 -1.43 -7.80 -0.70
C GLU A 20 -1.00 -8.00 0.75
N ILE A 21 0.29 -7.93 1.07
CA ILE A 21 0.82 -8.17 2.42
C ILE A 21 0.10 -7.34 3.48
N ASN A 22 -0.13 -6.04 3.21
CA ASN A 22 -0.83 -5.16 4.13
C ASN A 22 -2.32 -5.55 4.30
N HIS A 23 -2.97 -6.03 3.23
CA HIS A 23 -4.36 -6.49 3.29
C HIS A 23 -4.47 -7.80 4.07
N VAL A 24 -3.57 -8.75 3.82
CA VAL A 24 -3.53 -10.05 4.51
C VAL A 24 -3.24 -9.85 6.00
N ALA A 25 -2.22 -9.05 6.34
CA ALA A 25 -1.91 -8.70 7.72
C ALA A 25 -3.09 -7.99 8.42
N GLY A 26 -3.74 -7.05 7.72
CA GLY A 26 -4.96 -6.39 8.21
C GLY A 26 -6.10 -7.36 8.49
N GLY A 27 -6.33 -8.32 7.59
CA GLY A 27 -7.34 -9.36 7.75
C GLY A 27 -7.10 -10.27 8.96
N HIS A 28 -5.86 -10.74 9.14
CA HIS A 28 -5.51 -11.54 10.32
C HIS A 28 -5.67 -10.74 11.62
N LYS A 29 -5.29 -9.45 11.61
CA LYS A 29 -5.48 -8.57 12.78
C LYS A 29 -6.97 -8.36 13.10
N ALA A 30 -7.81 -8.20 12.07
CA ALA A 30 -9.27 -8.12 12.26
C ALA A 30 -9.85 -9.43 12.82
N ASN A 31 -9.36 -10.58 12.35
CA ASN A 31 -9.77 -11.88 12.89
C ASN A 31 -9.43 -12.04 14.38
N LEU A 32 -8.28 -11.52 14.83
CA LEU A 32 -7.90 -11.52 16.25
C LEU A 32 -8.76 -10.60 17.12
N ALA A 33 -9.21 -9.48 16.56
CA ALA A 33 -10.08 -8.53 17.27
C ALA A 33 -11.55 -8.99 17.33
N ASN A 34 -11.96 -9.91 16.45
CA ASN A 34 -13.32 -10.41 16.39
C ASN A 34 -13.56 -11.45 17.49
N GLU A 35 -14.36 -11.11 18.50
CA GLU A 35 -14.70 -12.01 19.62
C GLU A 35 -15.48 -13.26 19.17
N ARG A 36 -16.11 -13.21 17.99
CA ARG A 36 -16.91 -14.33 17.45
C ARG A 36 -16.05 -15.40 16.76
N THR A 37 -14.73 -15.22 16.69
CA THR A 37 -13.83 -16.19 16.04
C THR A 37 -13.32 -17.20 17.07
N SER A 38 -13.04 -18.42 16.60
CA SER A 38 -12.54 -19.49 17.48
C SER A 38 -11.09 -19.24 17.90
N GLU A 39 -10.71 -19.80 19.05
CA GLU A 39 -9.33 -19.69 19.53
C GLU A 39 -8.32 -20.33 18.58
N GLU A 40 -8.68 -21.44 17.92
CA GLU A 40 -7.83 -22.07 16.89
C GLU A 40 -7.60 -21.13 15.70
N SER A 41 -8.64 -20.45 15.22
CA SER A 41 -8.51 -19.46 14.13
C SER A 41 -7.67 -18.25 14.54
N LYS A 42 -7.76 -17.82 15.80
CA LYS A 42 -6.91 -16.75 16.35
C LYS A 42 -5.46 -17.20 16.46
N GLN A 43 -5.19 -18.40 16.96
CA GLN A 43 -3.84 -18.95 17.02
C GLN A 43 -3.19 -19.01 15.64
N HIS A 44 -3.91 -19.50 14.64
CA HIS A 44 -3.44 -19.50 13.25
C HIS A 44 -3.15 -18.09 12.74
N SER A 45 -4.04 -17.13 13.01
CA SER A 45 -3.84 -15.73 12.59
C SER A 45 -2.64 -15.07 13.27
N ARG A 46 -2.32 -15.44 14.51
CA ARG A 46 -1.09 -14.99 15.21
C ARG A 46 0.15 -15.55 14.53
N ALA A 47 0.17 -16.84 14.22
CA ALA A 47 1.29 -17.49 13.55
C ALA A 47 1.59 -16.86 12.18
N GLN A 48 0.55 -16.62 11.36
CA GLN A 48 0.72 -15.95 10.07
C GLN A 48 1.25 -14.52 10.18
N LEU A 49 0.81 -13.76 11.21
CA LEU A 49 1.31 -12.41 11.44
C LEU A 49 2.78 -12.40 11.86
N ASP A 50 3.19 -13.34 12.72
CA ASP A 50 4.57 -13.49 13.17
C ASP A 50 5.50 -13.86 11.99
N GLU A 51 5.07 -14.78 11.12
CA GLU A 51 5.79 -15.13 9.90
C GLU A 51 5.94 -13.92 8.95
N LEU A 52 4.85 -13.19 8.72
CA LEU A 52 4.85 -11.98 7.90
C LEU A 52 5.77 -10.89 8.47
N GLU A 53 5.81 -10.71 9.79
CA GLU A 53 6.68 -9.75 10.45
C GLU A 53 8.15 -10.18 10.38
N SER A 54 8.44 -11.44 10.68
CA SER A 54 9.78 -12.04 10.61
C SER A 54 10.37 -11.99 9.20
N SER A 55 9.54 -12.11 8.17
CA SER A 55 9.95 -11.95 6.77
C SER A 55 10.41 -10.52 6.41
N GLY A 56 10.14 -9.52 7.26
CA GLY A 56 10.48 -8.11 7.03
C GLY A 56 9.66 -7.44 5.91
N ARG A 57 8.74 -8.16 5.26
CA ARG A 57 8.00 -7.69 4.10
C ARG A 57 6.87 -6.71 4.45
N VAL A 58 6.34 -6.77 5.67
CA VAL A 58 5.31 -5.84 6.16
C VAL A 58 5.82 -4.38 6.17
N GLY A 59 7.08 -4.17 6.56
CA GLY A 59 7.70 -2.84 6.53
C GLY A 59 8.02 -2.33 5.12
N GLY A 60 8.40 -3.22 4.20
CA GLY A 60 8.69 -2.88 2.80
C GLY A 60 7.44 -2.58 1.97
N ALA A 61 6.37 -3.37 2.16
CA ALA A 61 5.09 -3.18 1.47
C ALA A 61 4.41 -1.86 1.83
N SER A 62 4.57 -1.37 3.07
CA SER A 62 4.00 -0.08 3.49
C SER A 62 4.61 1.12 2.77
N ARG A 63 5.89 1.05 2.36
CA ARG A 63 6.53 2.11 1.57
C ARG A 63 6.04 2.01 0.12
N GLU A 64 6.27 0.86 -0.52
CA GLU A 64 5.99 0.68 -1.94
C GLU A 64 4.53 0.95 -2.36
N HIS A 65 3.56 0.59 -1.50
CA HIS A 65 2.14 0.72 -1.82
C HIS A 65 1.60 2.14 -1.57
N THR A 66 2.21 2.89 -0.64
CA THR A 66 1.85 4.29 -0.37
C THR A 66 2.37 5.19 -1.50
N ASP A 67 3.58 4.93 -1.99
CA ASP A 67 4.23 5.75 -2.99
C ASP A 67 3.48 5.68 -4.34
N LYS A 68 3.18 4.47 -4.85
CA LYS A 68 2.58 4.31 -6.19
C LYS A 68 1.09 4.71 -6.26
N LYS A 69 0.26 4.38 -5.26
CA LYS A 69 -1.19 4.66 -5.34
C LYS A 69 -1.52 6.15 -5.12
N ASN A 70 -0.67 6.89 -4.42
CA ASN A 70 -0.93 8.30 -4.12
C ASN A 70 -0.23 9.27 -5.08
N THR A 71 0.78 8.84 -5.83
CA THR A 71 1.53 9.73 -6.73
C THR A 71 0.60 10.47 -7.69
N ASN A 72 -0.33 9.80 -8.36
CA ASN A 72 -1.28 10.46 -9.27
C ASN A 72 -2.20 11.48 -8.57
N ASN A 73 -2.66 11.17 -7.36
CA ASN A 73 -3.50 12.07 -6.57
C ASN A 73 -2.72 13.30 -6.11
N VAL A 74 -1.47 13.09 -5.67
CA VAL A 74 -0.54 14.14 -5.24
C VAL A 74 -0.19 15.06 -6.41
N LEU A 75 0.20 14.52 -7.56
CA LEU A 75 0.48 15.30 -8.76
C LEU A 75 -0.77 16.03 -9.26
N GLY A 76 -1.95 15.41 -9.20
CA GLY A 76 -3.23 16.08 -9.48
C GLY A 76 -3.49 17.27 -8.56
N GLY A 77 -3.17 17.15 -7.27
CA GLY A 77 -3.25 18.25 -6.30
C GLY A 77 -2.30 19.41 -6.62
N PHE A 78 -1.07 19.11 -7.05
CA PHE A 78 -0.13 20.15 -7.51
C PHE A 78 -0.61 20.84 -8.78
N LYS A 79 -1.19 20.11 -9.74
CA LYS A 79 -1.83 20.69 -10.92
C LYS A 79 -3.00 21.62 -10.54
N ALA A 80 -3.82 21.23 -9.57
CA ALA A 80 -4.90 22.07 -9.05
C ALA A 80 -4.35 23.34 -8.35
N THR A 81 -3.24 23.20 -7.62
CA THR A 81 -2.55 24.30 -6.93
C THR A 81 -2.12 25.39 -7.91
N ILE A 82 -1.61 25.02 -9.08
CA ILE A 82 -1.19 25.96 -10.15
C ILE A 82 -2.38 26.72 -10.73
N ASN A 83 -3.49 26.03 -11.01
CA ASN A 83 -4.68 26.64 -11.63
C ASN A 83 -5.51 27.50 -10.68
N ASN A 84 -5.38 27.30 -9.36
CA ASN A 84 -6.20 28.01 -8.40
C ASN A 84 -5.77 29.49 -8.31
N PRO A 85 -6.66 30.45 -8.63
CA PRO A 85 -6.34 31.88 -8.58
C PRO A 85 -6.06 32.37 -7.15
N ASN A 86 -6.53 31.66 -6.13
CA ASN A 86 -6.32 32.01 -4.73
C ASN A 86 -5.00 31.47 -4.15
N THR A 87 -4.25 30.68 -4.92
CA THR A 87 -2.94 30.20 -4.52
C THR A 87 -1.88 31.25 -4.81
N GLY A 88 -1.02 31.54 -3.84
CA GLY A 88 0.11 32.46 -4.02
C GLY A 88 1.21 31.92 -4.95
N ASP A 89 1.98 32.83 -5.54
CA ASP A 89 2.95 32.49 -6.59
C ASP A 89 4.05 31.52 -6.11
N GLU A 90 4.53 31.65 -4.88
CA GLU A 90 5.52 30.75 -4.28
C GLU A 90 5.01 29.30 -4.21
N ALA A 91 3.74 29.11 -3.86
CA ALA A 91 3.13 27.78 -3.78
C ALA A 91 2.91 27.19 -5.18
N LYS A 92 2.61 28.03 -6.18
CA LYS A 92 2.53 27.60 -7.58
C LYS A 92 3.89 27.19 -8.11
N GLU A 93 4.95 27.94 -7.83
CA GLU A 93 6.32 27.61 -8.24
C GLU A 93 6.78 26.28 -7.65
N LYS A 94 6.55 26.06 -6.36
CA LYS A 94 6.81 24.77 -5.69
C LYS A 94 6.05 23.63 -6.37
N ALA A 95 4.77 23.82 -6.68
CA ALA A 95 3.98 22.83 -7.39
C ALA A 95 4.54 22.51 -8.80
N ARG A 96 5.01 23.52 -9.56
CA ARG A 96 5.65 23.32 -10.87
C ARG A 96 6.96 22.52 -10.75
N ASN A 97 7.79 22.83 -9.74
CA ASN A 97 9.04 22.10 -9.52
C ASN A 97 8.80 20.63 -9.23
N VAL A 98 7.84 20.31 -8.35
CA VAL A 98 7.47 18.91 -8.07
C VAL A 98 6.92 18.21 -9.31
N LEU A 99 6.07 18.88 -10.10
CA LEU A 99 5.57 18.29 -11.36
C LEU A 99 6.68 18.03 -12.38
N ARG A 100 7.69 18.90 -12.49
CA ARG A 100 8.85 18.67 -13.37
C ARG A 100 9.73 17.51 -12.88
N GLU A 101 9.96 17.40 -11.58
CA GLU A 101 10.74 16.31 -10.98
C GLU A 101 10.10 14.93 -11.25
N HIS A 102 8.77 14.89 -11.28
CA HIS A 102 8.00 13.69 -11.55
C HIS A 102 7.61 13.49 -13.02
N ASP A 103 8.17 14.26 -13.96
CA ASP A 103 7.86 14.21 -15.41
C ASP A 103 6.35 14.31 -15.71
N ALA A 104 5.63 15.06 -14.86
CA ALA A 104 4.18 15.23 -14.90
C ALA A 104 3.76 16.67 -15.23
N MET A 105 4.73 17.51 -15.60
CA MET A 105 4.53 18.88 -16.03
C MET A 105 3.96 18.89 -17.46
N GLU A 106 2.88 19.65 -17.67
CA GLU A 106 2.23 19.78 -18.99
C GLU A 106 2.46 21.19 -19.51
N ASP A 107 2.58 21.37 -20.83
CA ASP A 107 2.81 22.67 -21.50
C ASP A 107 1.81 23.76 -21.08
N LYS A 108 0.57 23.38 -20.76
CA LYS A 108 -0.47 24.31 -20.30
C LYS A 108 -0.19 24.92 -18.92
N TYR A 109 0.79 24.39 -18.20
CA TYR A 109 1.24 24.84 -16.90
C TYR A 109 2.64 25.43 -16.94
N GLU A 110 3.25 25.65 -18.11
CA GLU A 110 4.49 26.42 -18.19
C GLU A 110 4.31 27.88 -17.75
#